data_AF-A0AAX2AIM4-F1
#
_entry.id   AF-A0AAX2AIM4-F1
#
_cell.length_a   1.000
_cell.length_b   1.000
_cell.length_c   1.000
_cell.angle_alpha   90.00
_cell.angle_beta   90.00
_cell.angle_gamma   90.00
#
_symmetry.space_group_name_H-M   'P 1'
#
loop_
_entity.id
_entity.type
_entity.pdbx_description
1 polymer ?
#
loop_
_entity_poly.entity_id
_entity_poly.type
_entity_poly.pdbx_seq_one_letter_code
_entity_poly.pdbx_strand_id
1 'polypeptide(L)'
;MKKNELIKQKFKKTNLVESIAKYQIYYQIALGILVKDSCFDKDEMALKLQELQLDIDIENILNIIVKLINTFYEEKEFEEIFEDNIKLNAFLHSLKDFMTKNSDLTEKTFEVYQQKIMNDEFFDIRMQLHFQEELEERKAYWENLITPKIAMDLEESALKMI
;
A
#
# COMPACT_ATOMS: atom_id res chain seq x y z
N MET A 1 -5.86 23.11 3.48
CA MET A 1 -4.85 23.15 4.57
C MET A 1 -3.50 23.46 3.95
N LYS A 2 -2.47 23.90 4.71
CA LYS A 2 -1.13 24.06 4.14
C LYS A 2 -0.42 22.70 4.04
N LYS A 3 0.42 22.48 3.02
CA LYS A 3 1.19 21.23 2.84
C LYS A 3 1.93 20.79 4.12
N ASN A 4 2.62 21.72 4.79
CA ASN A 4 3.36 21.43 6.02
C ASN A 4 2.45 20.93 7.14
N GLU A 5 1.20 21.39 7.21
CA GLU A 5 0.24 20.93 8.22
C GLU A 5 -0.21 19.49 7.93
N LEU A 6 -0.43 19.15 6.66
CA LEU A 6 -0.76 17.79 6.24
C LEU A 6 0.41 16.83 6.45
N ILE A 7 1.65 17.25 6.19
CA ILE A 7 2.84 16.43 6.50
C ILE A 7 2.89 16.15 8.00
N LYS A 8 2.81 17.19 8.85
CA LYS A 8 2.78 17.03 10.30
C LYS A 8 1.63 16.14 10.78
N GLN A 9 0.47 16.21 10.13
CA GLN A 9 -0.65 15.37 10.46
C GLN A 9 -0.40 13.91 10.05
N LYS A 10 0.00 13.64 8.81
CA LYS A 10 0.16 12.28 8.28
C LYS A 10 1.39 11.56 8.83
N PHE A 11 2.44 12.29 9.22
CA PHE A 11 3.66 11.73 9.82
C PHE A 11 3.63 11.64 11.34
N LYS A 12 2.56 12.10 12.01
CA LYS A 12 2.30 11.71 13.41
C LYS A 12 2.32 10.19 13.52
N LYS A 13 3.00 9.66 14.53
CA LYS A 13 3.19 8.21 14.72
C LYS A 13 1.93 7.39 14.44
N THR A 14 0.79 7.75 15.04
CA THR A 14 -0.47 7.01 14.88
C THR A 14 -0.94 6.96 13.42
N ASN A 15 -0.93 8.09 12.73
CA ASN A 15 -1.41 8.22 11.35
C ASN A 15 -0.43 7.60 10.36
N LEU A 16 0.86 7.68 10.66
CA LEU A 16 1.92 7.07 9.87
C LEU A 16 1.84 5.53 9.94
N VAL A 17 1.74 5.00 11.17
CA VAL A 17 1.51 3.56 11.41
C VAL A 17 0.27 3.10 10.67
N GLU A 18 -0.84 3.82 10.81
CA GLU A 18 -2.09 3.48 10.14
C GLU A 18 -1.91 3.45 8.62
N SER A 19 -1.28 4.48 8.03
CA SER A 19 -1.06 4.55 6.58
C SER A 19 -0.18 3.40 6.07
N ILE A 20 0.90 3.07 6.78
CA ILE A 20 1.80 1.96 6.43
C ILE A 20 1.07 0.62 6.58
N ALA A 21 0.32 0.42 7.68
CA ALA A 21 -0.43 -0.81 7.91
C ALA A 21 -1.49 -1.04 6.82
N LYS A 22 -2.28 -0.02 6.49
CA LYS A 22 -3.29 -0.10 5.42
C LYS A 22 -2.64 -0.44 4.08
N TYR A 23 -1.59 0.31 3.71
CA TYR A 23 -0.86 0.07 2.47
C TYR A 23 -0.35 -1.38 2.41
N GLN A 24 0.19 -1.88 3.53
CA GLN A 24 0.70 -3.23 3.59
C GLN A 24 -0.36 -4.30 3.37
N ILE A 25 -1.52 -4.15 4.01
CA ILE A 25 -2.58 -5.12 3.86
C ILE A 25 -3.13 -5.10 2.43
N TYR A 26 -3.35 -3.92 1.85
CA TYR A 26 -3.78 -3.81 0.45
C TYR A 26 -2.77 -4.48 -0.51
N TYR A 27 -1.48 -4.23 -0.31
CA TYR A 27 -0.42 -4.85 -1.09
C TYR A 27 -0.46 -6.38 -0.99
N GLN A 28 -0.60 -6.91 0.22
CA GLN A 28 -0.64 -8.35 0.48
C GLN A 28 -1.90 -9.02 -0.06
N ILE A 29 -3.06 -8.35 0.02
CA ILE A 29 -4.32 -8.79 -0.59
C ILE A 29 -4.16 -8.91 -2.09
N ALA A 30 -3.65 -7.85 -2.75
CA ALA A 30 -3.44 -7.88 -4.19
C ALA A 30 -2.51 -9.02 -4.59
N LEU A 31 -1.40 -9.18 -3.86
CA LEU A 31 -0.44 -10.24 -4.14
C LEU A 31 -1.07 -11.63 -4.01
N GLY A 32 -1.85 -11.86 -2.95
CA GLY A 32 -2.53 -13.14 -2.72
C GLY A 32 -3.50 -13.49 -3.86
N ILE A 33 -4.24 -12.50 -4.38
CA ILE A 33 -5.14 -12.69 -5.53
C ILE A 33 -4.36 -13.00 -6.80
N LEU A 34 -3.31 -12.23 -7.07
CA LEU A 34 -2.48 -12.41 -8.26
C LEU A 34 -1.79 -13.78 -8.28
N VAL A 35 -1.26 -14.22 -7.13
CA VAL A 35 -0.66 -15.55 -6.99
C VAL A 35 -1.72 -16.63 -7.17
N LYS A 36 -2.87 -16.51 -6.50
CA LYS A 36 -3.97 -17.47 -6.59
C LYS A 36 -4.47 -17.65 -8.02
N ASP A 37 -4.60 -16.57 -8.79
CA ASP A 37 -5.07 -16.62 -10.17
C ASP A 37 -4.00 -17.17 -11.14
N SER A 38 -2.73 -17.28 -10.69
CA SER A 38 -1.59 -17.74 -11.49
C SER A 38 -1.06 -19.15 -11.13
N CYS A 39 -1.54 -19.77 -10.04
CA CYS A 39 -1.09 -21.07 -9.57
C CYS A 39 -2.26 -22.06 -9.50
N PHE A 40 -2.01 -23.34 -9.80
CA PHE A 40 -3.06 -24.35 -9.90
C PHE A 40 -3.28 -25.15 -8.61
N ASP A 41 -2.29 -25.18 -7.69
CA ASP A 41 -2.45 -25.79 -6.37
C ASP A 41 -1.91 -24.92 -5.21
N LYS A 42 -2.27 -25.29 -3.96
CA LYS A 42 -1.94 -24.54 -2.74
C LYS A 42 -0.47 -24.61 -2.34
N ASP A 43 0.21 -25.72 -2.62
CA ASP A 43 1.62 -25.90 -2.31
C ASP A 43 2.48 -25.06 -3.27
N GLU A 44 2.07 -24.98 -4.55
CA GLU A 44 2.64 -24.08 -5.56
C GLU A 44 2.45 -22.60 -5.17
N MET A 45 1.29 -22.20 -4.65
CA MET A 45 1.07 -20.84 -4.14
C MET A 45 2.01 -20.47 -2.98
N ALA A 46 2.19 -21.38 -2.02
CA ALA A 46 3.05 -21.14 -0.86
C ALA A 46 4.52 -21.00 -1.27
N LEU A 47 4.99 -21.85 -2.18
CA LEU A 47 6.33 -21.76 -2.75
C LEU A 47 6.51 -20.47 -3.54
N LYS A 48 5.55 -20.09 -4.40
CA LYS A 48 5.64 -18.87 -5.20
C LYS A 48 5.64 -17.61 -4.32
N LEU A 49 4.83 -17.57 -3.26
CA LEU A 49 4.87 -16.47 -2.28
C LEU A 49 6.23 -16.35 -1.57
N GLN A 50 6.86 -17.48 -1.21
CA GLN A 50 8.19 -17.48 -0.61
C GLN A 50 9.28 -17.05 -1.61
N GLU A 51 9.22 -17.52 -2.85
CA GLU A 51 10.17 -17.18 -3.93
C GLU A 51 10.09 -15.71 -4.32
N LEU A 52 8.89 -15.13 -4.30
CA LEU A 52 8.68 -13.74 -4.67
C LEU A 52 9.39 -12.77 -3.70
N GLN A 53 9.67 -13.15 -2.44
CA GLN A 53 10.36 -12.32 -1.43
C GLN A 53 9.94 -10.84 -1.50
N LEU A 54 8.63 -10.62 -1.47
CA LEU A 54 8.03 -9.31 -1.66
C LEU A 54 7.88 -8.64 -0.30
N ASP A 55 9.01 -8.13 0.19
CA ASP A 55 9.03 -7.20 1.29
C ASP A 55 8.53 -5.84 0.83
N ILE A 56 7.70 -5.24 1.67
CA ILE A 56 7.22 -3.89 1.42
C ILE A 56 8.34 -2.90 1.65
N ASP A 57 8.64 -2.15 0.59
CA ASP A 57 9.51 -1.00 0.67
C ASP A 57 8.79 0.17 1.36
N ILE A 58 9.12 0.38 2.63
CA ILE A 58 8.59 1.49 3.45
C ILE A 58 8.94 2.83 2.79
N GLU A 59 10.12 2.97 2.19
CA GLU A 59 10.54 4.22 1.56
C GLU A 59 9.58 4.60 0.42
N ASN A 60 9.16 3.61 -0.38
CA ASN A 60 8.17 3.81 -1.42
C ASN A 60 6.83 4.31 -0.83
N ILE A 61 6.36 3.74 0.29
CA ILE A 61 5.13 4.19 0.96
C ILE A 61 5.27 5.66 1.40
N LEU A 62 6.38 6.02 2.05
CA LEU A 62 6.61 7.38 2.51
C LEU A 62 6.63 8.37 1.34
N ASN A 63 7.28 8.01 0.24
CA ASN A 63 7.31 8.80 -0.99
C ASN A 63 5.91 8.99 -1.58
N ILE A 64 5.06 7.95 -1.54
CA ILE A 64 3.66 8.04 -1.97
C ILE A 64 2.90 9.02 -1.08
N ILE A 65 3.02 8.94 0.25
CA ILE A 65 2.35 9.87 1.17
C ILE A 65 2.72 11.32 0.85
N VAL A 66 4.02 11.62 0.68
CA VAL A 66 4.50 12.97 0.33
C VAL A 66 3.96 13.41 -1.03
N LYS A 67 3.96 12.51 -2.03
CA LYS A 67 3.44 12.79 -3.36
C LYS A 67 1.95 13.14 -3.32
N LEU A 68 1.13 12.36 -2.59
CA LEU A 68 -0.30 12.61 -2.47
C LEU A 68 -0.59 13.96 -1.81
N ILE A 69 0.15 14.31 -0.75
CA ILE A 69 0.04 15.64 -0.14
C ILE A 69 0.43 16.72 -1.16
N ASN A 70 1.55 16.56 -1.87
CA ASN A 70 1.99 17.54 -2.86
C ASN A 70 1.01 17.75 -4.00
N THR A 71 0.32 16.69 -4.42
CA THR A 71 -0.64 16.73 -5.54
C THR A 71 -2.02 17.23 -5.12
N PHE A 72 -2.52 16.85 -3.94
CA PHE A 72 -3.93 17.02 -3.58
C PHE A 72 -4.20 17.91 -2.36
N TYR A 73 -3.21 18.59 -1.77
CA TYR A 73 -3.39 19.38 -0.53
C TYR A 73 -4.46 20.49 -0.58
N GLU A 74 -4.83 20.95 -1.77
CA GLU A 74 -5.85 22.00 -1.97
C GLU A 74 -7.26 21.42 -2.14
N GLU A 75 -7.37 20.11 -2.35
CA GLU A 75 -8.65 19.45 -2.54
C GLU A 75 -9.45 19.40 -1.24
N LYS A 76 -10.75 19.71 -1.33
CA LYS A 76 -11.65 19.70 -0.16
C LYS A 76 -11.85 18.30 0.40
N GLU A 77 -11.83 17.30 -0.49
CA GLU A 77 -12.00 15.88 -0.19
C GLU A 77 -10.65 15.17 -0.04
N PHE A 78 -9.58 15.90 0.33
CA PHE A 78 -8.22 15.39 0.42
C PHE A 78 -8.11 14.07 1.18
N GLU A 79 -8.80 13.91 2.32
CA GLU A 79 -8.71 12.69 3.13
C GLU A 79 -9.28 11.46 2.40
N GLU A 80 -10.40 11.61 1.69
CA GLU A 80 -11.00 10.54 0.88
C GLU A 80 -10.09 10.19 -0.30
N ILE A 81 -9.62 11.22 -1.03
CA ILE A 81 -8.67 11.06 -2.13
C ILE A 81 -7.39 10.36 -1.64
N PHE A 82 -6.89 10.72 -0.47
CA PHE A 82 -5.70 10.14 0.13
C PHE A 82 -5.88 8.65 0.40
N GLU A 83 -6.96 8.27 1.08
CA GLU A 83 -7.23 6.86 1.42
C GLU A 83 -7.44 5.99 0.17
N ASP A 84 -8.19 6.49 -0.81
CA ASP A 84 -8.38 5.78 -2.09
C ASP A 84 -7.06 5.62 -2.84
N ASN A 85 -6.20 6.65 -2.82
CA ASN A 85 -4.91 6.56 -3.46
C ASN A 85 -3.93 5.66 -2.72
N ILE A 86 -3.99 5.55 -1.39
CA ILE A 86 -3.20 4.56 -0.64
C ILE A 86 -3.56 3.15 -1.08
N LYS A 87 -4.86 2.84 -1.16
CA LYS A 87 -5.37 1.55 -1.68
C LYS A 87 -4.92 1.29 -3.11
N LEU A 88 -5.15 2.25 -4.01
CA LEU A 88 -4.81 2.15 -5.43
C LEU A 88 -3.31 1.91 -5.65
N ASN A 89 -2.46 2.71 -5.00
CA ASN A 89 -1.01 2.61 -5.18
C ASN A 89 -0.46 1.29 -4.61
N ALA A 90 -1.04 0.77 -3.53
CA ALA A 90 -0.65 -0.53 -2.97
C ALA A 90 -0.94 -1.68 -3.94
N PHE A 91 -2.13 -1.68 -4.57
CA PHE A 91 -2.48 -2.69 -5.58
C PHE A 91 -1.60 -2.60 -6.83
N LEU A 92 -1.36 -1.39 -7.34
CA LEU A 92 -0.51 -1.19 -8.51
C LEU A 92 0.95 -1.57 -8.22
N HIS A 93 1.43 -1.30 -7.01
CA HIS A 93 2.76 -1.71 -6.58
C HIS A 93 2.88 -3.23 -6.54
N SER A 94 1.93 -3.92 -5.90
CA SER A 94 1.88 -5.38 -5.86
C SER A 94 1.84 -5.98 -7.27
N LEU A 95 1.01 -5.44 -8.16
CA LEU A 95 0.92 -5.89 -9.54
C LEU A 95 2.25 -5.72 -10.29
N LYS A 96 2.89 -4.56 -10.15
CA LYS A 96 4.19 -4.28 -10.79
C LYS A 96 5.28 -5.23 -10.28
N ASP A 97 5.34 -5.43 -8.97
CA ASP A 97 6.31 -6.32 -8.34
C ASP A 97 6.13 -7.76 -8.79
N PHE A 98 4.87 -8.21 -8.81
CA PHE A 98 4.52 -9.53 -9.28
C PHE A 98 4.93 -9.74 -10.75
N MET A 99 4.65 -8.79 -11.64
CA MET A 99 5.12 -8.85 -13.03
C MET A 99 6.64 -8.90 -13.15
N THR A 100 7.34 -8.13 -12.34
CA THR A 100 8.80 -8.02 -12.41
C THR A 100 9.47 -9.33 -11.98
N LYS A 101 8.87 -10.04 -11.02
CA LYS A 101 9.43 -11.28 -10.45
C LYS A 101 8.82 -12.57 -11.00
N ASN A 102 7.68 -12.51 -11.69
CA ASN A 102 6.99 -13.66 -12.26
C ASN A 102 6.91 -13.51 -13.79
N SER A 103 7.71 -14.30 -14.52
CA SER A 103 7.76 -14.28 -15.99
C SER A 103 6.51 -14.84 -16.66
N ASP A 104 5.59 -15.46 -15.90
CA ASP A 104 4.47 -16.20 -16.46
C ASP A 104 3.26 -15.32 -16.80
N LEU A 105 3.22 -14.07 -16.31
CA LEU A 105 2.17 -13.14 -16.71
C LEU A 105 2.50 -12.45 -18.02
N THR A 106 1.57 -12.54 -18.94
CA THR A 106 1.62 -11.76 -20.19
C THR A 106 1.31 -10.28 -19.92
N GLU A 107 1.87 -9.39 -20.73
CA GLU A 107 1.54 -7.94 -20.70
C GLU A 107 0.02 -7.68 -20.79
N LYS A 108 -0.70 -8.50 -21.55
CA LYS A 108 -2.16 -8.42 -21.65
C LYS A 108 -2.88 -8.71 -20.33
N THR A 109 -2.37 -9.69 -19.56
CA THR A 109 -2.92 -10.00 -18.24
C THR A 109 -2.68 -8.85 -17.26
N PHE A 110 -1.50 -8.22 -17.33
CA PHE A 110 -1.18 -7.03 -16.54
C PHE A 110 -2.16 -5.88 -16.82
N GLU A 111 -2.38 -5.54 -18.09
CA GLU A 111 -3.31 -4.47 -18.46
C GLU A 111 -4.72 -4.71 -17.92
N VAL A 112 -5.21 -5.96 -17.96
CA VAL A 112 -6.52 -6.31 -17.41
C VAL A 112 -6.60 -6.05 -15.91
N TYR A 113 -5.61 -6.48 -15.12
CA TYR A 113 -5.61 -6.20 -13.67
C TYR A 113 -5.43 -4.71 -13.38
N GLN A 114 -4.57 -4.03 -14.13
CA GLN A 114 -4.38 -2.59 -13.98
C GLN A 114 -5.69 -1.83 -14.20
N GLN A 115 -6.43 -2.17 -15.26
CA GLN A 115 -7.74 -1.55 -15.54
C GLN A 115 -8.75 -1.85 -14.43
N LYS A 116 -8.84 -3.10 -13.96
CA LYS A 116 -9.72 -3.46 -12.83
C LYS A 116 -9.39 -2.65 -11.57
N ILE A 117 -8.11 -2.47 -11.27
CA ILE A 117 -7.65 -1.69 -10.12
C ILE A 117 -8.04 -0.22 -10.29
N MET A 118 -7.79 0.36 -11.47
CA MET A 118 -8.09 1.77 -11.74
C MET A 118 -9.59 2.09 -11.77
N ASN A 119 -10.44 1.11 -12.12
CA ASN A 119 -11.89 1.25 -12.18
C ASN A 119 -12.60 0.83 -10.88
N ASP A 120 -11.85 0.55 -9.80
CA ASP A 120 -12.38 0.05 -8.51
C ASP A 120 -13.14 -1.28 -8.60
N GLU A 121 -12.84 -2.10 -9.61
CA GLU A 121 -13.44 -3.42 -9.84
C GLU A 121 -12.61 -4.58 -9.24
N PHE A 122 -11.43 -4.27 -8.69
CA PHE A 122 -10.52 -5.27 -8.13
C PHE A 122 -10.87 -5.67 -6.70
N PHE A 123 -11.31 -4.72 -5.88
CA PHE A 123 -11.43 -4.89 -4.44
C PHE A 123 -12.86 -5.23 -4.02
N ASP A 124 -13.09 -6.48 -3.62
CA ASP A 124 -14.42 -6.98 -3.27
C ASP A 124 -14.71 -7.00 -1.76
N ILE A 125 -15.95 -7.35 -1.40
CA ILE A 125 -16.39 -7.40 0.00
C ILE A 125 -15.60 -8.41 0.85
N ARG A 126 -15.09 -9.50 0.27
CA ARG A 126 -14.30 -10.50 1.01
C ARG A 126 -12.92 -9.94 1.31
N MET A 127 -12.33 -9.21 0.37
CA MET A 127 -11.08 -8.50 0.59
C MET A 127 -11.23 -7.42 1.67
N GLN A 128 -12.36 -6.70 1.67
CA GLN A 128 -12.67 -5.73 2.72
C GLN A 128 -12.80 -6.37 4.10
N LEU A 129 -13.44 -7.53 4.20
CA LEU A 129 -13.55 -8.27 5.47
C LEU A 129 -12.17 -8.71 5.97
N HIS A 130 -11.35 -9.31 5.10
CA HIS A 130 -9.99 -9.69 5.46
C HIS A 130 -9.15 -8.49 5.89
N PHE A 131 -9.29 -7.35 5.20
CA PHE A 131 -8.61 -6.12 5.58
C PHE A 131 -8.98 -5.68 7.01
N GLN A 132 -10.26 -5.74 7.37
CA GLN A 132 -10.72 -5.36 8.70
C GLN A 132 -10.22 -6.31 9.79
N GLU A 133 -10.11 -7.61 9.50
CA GLU A 133 -9.59 -8.62 10.42
C GLU A 133 -8.10 -8.39 10.73
N GLU A 134 -7.31 -8.00 9.73
CA GLU A 134 -5.85 -7.85 9.83
C GLU A 134 -5.38 -6.48 10.37
N LEU A 135 -6.22 -5.45 10.26
CA LEU A 135 -5.78 -4.06 10.45
C LEU A 135 -5.19 -3.78 11.84
N GLU A 136 -5.84 -4.24 12.90
CA GLU A 136 -5.39 -3.94 14.27
C GLU A 136 -4.11 -4.69 14.63
N GLU A 137 -3.96 -5.94 14.20
CA GLU A 137 -2.72 -6.70 14.39
C GLU A 137 -1.57 -6.04 13.61
N ARG A 138 -1.82 -5.61 12.37
CA ARG A 138 -0.81 -4.96 11.54
C ARG A 138 -0.39 -3.60 12.10
N LYS A 139 -1.35 -2.82 12.62
CA LYS A 139 -1.04 -1.57 13.34
C LYS A 139 -0.16 -1.85 14.55
N ALA A 140 -0.51 -2.83 15.39
CA ALA A 140 0.28 -3.19 16.56
C ALA A 140 1.73 -3.57 16.21
N TYR A 141 1.92 -4.32 15.11
CA TYR A 141 3.26 -4.63 14.59
C TYR A 141 4.06 -3.35 14.28
N TRP A 142 3.50 -2.43 13.51
CA TRP A 142 4.17 -1.18 13.14
C TRP A 142 4.34 -0.20 14.30
N GLU A 143 3.44 -0.19 15.27
CA GLU A 143 3.56 0.64 16.47
C GLU A 143 4.80 0.28 17.30
N ASN A 144 5.17 -1.00 17.32
CA ASN A 144 6.38 -1.49 18.00
C ASN A 144 7.66 -1.09 17.26
N LEU A 145 7.63 -1.06 15.92
CA LEU A 145 8.79 -0.70 15.11
C LEU A 145 8.99 0.82 14.99
N ILE A 146 7.91 1.56 14.78
CA ILE A 146 7.93 3.01 14.58
C ILE A 146 7.88 3.69 15.95
N THR A 147 9.05 3.93 16.52
CA THR A 147 9.17 4.73 17.74
C THR A 147 8.78 6.19 17.49
N PRO A 148 8.42 6.96 18.55
CA PRO A 148 8.18 8.40 18.39
C PRO A 148 9.34 9.15 17.74
N LYS A 149 10.58 8.74 18.04
CA LYS A 149 11.79 9.31 17.42
C LYS A 149 11.83 9.04 15.92
N ILE A 150 11.57 7.81 15.50
CA ILE A 150 11.53 7.46 14.07
C ILE A 150 10.45 8.29 13.36
N ALA A 151 9.25 8.40 13.93
CA ALA A 151 8.19 9.21 13.33
C ALA A 151 8.60 10.68 13.17
N MET A 152 9.29 11.26 14.15
CA MET A 152 9.85 12.61 14.07
C MET A 152 10.92 12.74 12.99
N ASP A 153 11.87 11.81 12.92
CA ASP A 153 12.93 11.81 11.91
C ASP A 153 12.32 11.73 10.48
N LEU A 154 11.27 10.93 10.31
CA LEU A 154 10.53 10.82 9.05
C LEU A 154 9.73 12.09 8.71
N GLU A 155 9.08 12.72 9.70
CA GLU A 155 8.40 14.01 9.52
C GLU A 155 9.39 15.09 9.05
N GLU A 156 10.55 15.20 9.71
CA GLU A 156 11.58 16.16 9.33
C GLU A 156 12.13 15.92 7.93
N SER A 157 12.28 14.66 7.53
CA SER A 157 12.70 14.30 6.18
C SER A 157 11.63 14.70 5.15
N ALA A 158 10.37 14.36 5.41
CA ALA A 158 9.24 14.69 4.53
C ALA A 158 9.05 16.21 4.36
N LEU A 159 9.24 17.00 5.43
CA LEU A 159 9.18 18.46 5.38
C LEU A 159 10.27 19.09 4.50
N LYS A 160 11.38 18.39 4.24
CA LYS A 160 12.45 18.86 3.33
C LYS A 160 12.17 18.52 1.87
N MET A 161 11.18 17.68 1.59
CA MET A 161 10.84 17.19 0.25
C MET A 161 9.68 17.97 -0.41
N ILE A 162 9.08 18.92 0.32
CA ILE A 162 7.89 19.68 -0.11
C ILE A 162 8.20 21.11 -0.50
#